data_AF-A0A966GIM3-F1
#
_entry.id   AF-A0A966GIM3-F1
#
_cell.length_a   1.000
_cell.length_b   1.000
_cell.length_c   1.000
_cell.angle_alpha   90.00
_cell.angle_beta   90.00
_cell.angle_gamma   90.00
#
_symmetry.space_group_name_H-M   'P 1'
#
loop_
_entity.id
_entity.type
_entity.pdbx_description
1 polymer ?
#
loop_
_entity_poly.entity_id
_entity_poly.type
_entity_poly.pdbx_seq_one_letter_code
_entity_poly.pdbx_strand_id
1 'polypeptide(L)' 'MSDGFLTTHVLDTARGVPAAGLRVMLYEVTGNSHRKIAEAVTNADGRTDAPILLAAKFVPGT' A
#
# COMPACT_ATOMS: atom_id res chain seq x y z
N MET A 1 -6.23 11.86 -19.66
CA MET A 1 -5.11 11.37 -18.84
C MET A 1 -5.64 10.17 -18.08
N SER A 2 -4.98 9.02 -18.13
CA SER A 2 -5.39 7.86 -17.33
C SER A 2 -4.96 8.09 -15.88
N ASP A 3 -5.92 8.21 -14.99
CA ASP A 3 -5.70 8.36 -13.55
C ASP A 3 -5.19 7.02 -12.98
N GLY A 4 -3.91 6.98 -12.59
CA GLY A 4 -3.28 5.80 -11.97
C GLY A 4 -3.47 5.78 -10.46
N PHE A 5 -3.41 4.61 -9.82
CA PHE A 5 -3.50 4.45 -8.36
C PHE A 5 -2.55 3.34 -7.89
N LEU A 6 -2.23 3.32 -6.60
CA LEU A 6 -1.36 2.30 -6.01
C LEU A 6 -2.15 1.33 -5.13
N THR A 7 -1.92 0.04 -5.34
CA THR A 7 -2.48 -1.06 -4.52
C THR A 7 -1.38 -1.95 -3.97
N THR A 8 -1.71 -2.75 -2.96
CA THR A 8 -0.83 -3.79 -2.43
C THR A 8 -1.61 -5.09 -2.19
N HIS A 9 -0.91 -6.22 -2.23
CA HIS A 9 -1.42 -7.55 -1.88
C HIS A 9 -0.31 -8.31 -1.17
N VAL A 10 -0.63 -8.91 -0.02
CA VAL A 10 0.34 -9.60 0.83
C VAL A 10 -0.08 -11.06 0.98
N LEU A 11 0.86 -11.96 0.67
CA LEU A 11 0.68 -13.40 0.78
C LEU A 11 1.57 -13.95 1.90
N ASP A 12 1.01 -14.82 2.75
CA ASP A 12 1.77 -15.65 3.68
C ASP A 12 2.18 -16.94 2.95
N THR A 13 3.44 -17.01 2.53
CA THR A 13 3.98 -18.15 1.78
C THR A 13 4.24 -19.39 2.64
N ALA A 14 4.34 -19.25 3.96
CA ALA A 14 4.51 -20.40 4.87
C ALA A 14 3.20 -21.20 5.00
N ARG A 15 2.06 -20.51 4.94
CA ARG A 15 0.71 -21.12 5.00
C ARG A 15 0.00 -21.22 3.65
N GLY A 16 0.49 -20.54 2.63
CA GLY A 16 -0.12 -20.52 1.30
C GLY A 16 -1.46 -19.78 1.25
N VAL A 17 -1.66 -18.77 2.08
CA VAL A 17 -2.93 -18.01 2.20
C VAL A 17 -2.69 -16.51 2.25
N PRO A 18 -3.69 -15.66 1.90
CA PRO A 18 -3.56 -14.22 2.04
C PRO A 18 -3.25 -13.80 3.49
N ALA A 19 -2.39 -12.80 3.64
CA ALA A 19 -1.96 -12.34 4.95
C ALA A 19 -2.88 -11.24 5.47
N ALA A 20 -3.94 -11.61 6.19
CA ALA A 20 -4.88 -10.69 6.82
C ALA A 20 -4.33 -10.07 8.12
N GLY A 21 -4.76 -8.85 8.45
CA GLY A 21 -4.45 -8.18 9.72
C GLY A 21 -3.05 -7.55 9.80
N LEU A 22 -2.33 -7.45 8.69
CA LEU A 22 -1.00 -6.83 8.64
C LEU A 22 -1.11 -5.31 8.51
N ARG A 23 -0.39 -4.59 9.36
CA ARG A 23 -0.24 -3.14 9.26
C ARG A 23 0.79 -2.78 8.19
N VAL A 24 0.36 -2.00 7.20
CA VAL A 24 1.18 -1.51 6.09
C VAL A 24 1.29 0.02 6.21
N MET A 25 2.50 0.55 6.11
CA MET A 25 2.77 1.99 6.10
C MET A 25 3.47 2.35 4.79
N LEU A 26 2.96 3.38 4.12
CA LEU A 26 3.53 3.91 2.88
C LEU A 26 4.25 5.23 3.19
N TYR A 27 5.47 5.36 2.69
CA TYR A 27 6.30 6.55 2.84
C TYR A 27 6.65 7.10 1.47
N GLU A 28 6.69 8.43 1.37
CA GLU A 28 7.38 9.16 0.32
C GLU A 28 8.80 9.44 0.80
N VAL A 29 9.78 9.18 -0.05
CA VAL A 29 11.21 9.30 0.19
C VAL A 29 11.76 10.50 -0.58
N THR A 30 12.39 11.42 0.14
CA THR A 30 13.06 12.59 -0.46
C THR A 30 14.45 12.75 0.15
N GLY A 31 15.48 12.38 -0.61
CA GLY A 31 16.85 12.30 -0.09
C GLY A 31 16.95 11.33 1.08
N ASN A 32 17.32 11.82 2.26
CA ASN A 32 17.38 11.03 3.51
C ASN A 32 16.09 11.12 4.35
N SER A 33 15.05 11.79 3.88
CA SER A 33 13.78 11.96 4.60
C SER A 33 12.75 10.93 4.16
N HIS A 34 12.00 10.39 5.13
CA HIS A 34 10.88 9.47 4.90
C HIS A 34 9.62 10.08 5.53
N ARG A 35 8.66 10.46 4.71
CA ARG A 35 7.39 11.06 5.15
C ARG A 35 6.28 10.03 5.01
N LYS A 36 5.63 9.64 6.10
CA LYS A 36 4.47 8.72 6.04
C LYS A 36 3.32 9.40 5.29
N ILE A 37 2.82 8.78 4.23
CA ILE A 37 1.74 9.32 3.40
C ILE A 37 0.44 8.50 3.46
N ALA A 38 0.53 7.22 3.85
CA ALA A 38 -0.65 6.38 4.09
C ALA A 38 -0.35 5.26 5.09
N GLU A 39 -1.40 4.73 5.70
CA GLU A 39 -1.38 3.56 6.58
C GLU A 39 -2.67 2.77 6.39
N ALA A 40 -2.57 1.45 6.35
CA ALA A 40 -3.71 0.56 6.18
C ALA A 40 -3.47 -0.80 6.86
N VAL A 41 -4.54 -1.55 7.05
CA VAL A 41 -4.50 -2.95 7.53
C VAL A 41 -5.03 -3.85 6.42
N THR A 42 -4.40 -5.00 6.21
CA THR A 42 -4.86 -5.95 5.20
C THR A 42 -6.14 -6.67 5.63
N ASN A 43 -7.08 -6.83 4.70
CA ASN A 43 -8.33 -7.57 4.87
C ASN A 43 -8.14 -9.08 4.66
N ALA A 44 -9.25 -9.84 4.65
CA ALA A 44 -9.23 -11.29 4.52
C ALA A 44 -8.62 -11.81 3.19
N ASP A 45 -8.58 -10.96 2.15
CA ASP A 45 -7.93 -11.24 0.86
C ASP A 45 -6.47 -10.75 0.83
N GLY A 46 -5.87 -10.37 1.96
CA GLY A 46 -4.48 -9.90 2.03
C GLY A 46 -4.26 -8.54 1.33
N ARG A 47 -5.33 -7.85 0.95
CA ARG A 47 -5.33 -6.54 0.29
C ARG A 47 -5.79 -5.46 1.25
N THR A 48 -5.78 -4.21 0.81
CA THR A 48 -6.41 -3.09 1.53
C THR A 48 -7.83 -2.89 0.99
N ASP A 49 -8.77 -2.39 1.82
CA ASP A 49 -10.19 -2.21 1.41
C ASP A 49 -10.38 -1.14 0.32
N ALA A 50 -9.38 -0.28 0.14
CA ALA A 50 -9.27 0.71 -0.94
C ALA A 50 -7.80 0.81 -1.37
N PRO A 51 -7.49 1.34 -2.57
CA PRO A 51 -6.11 1.61 -2.97
C PRO A 51 -5.35 2.38 -1.89
N ILE A 52 -4.12 1.94 -1.57
CA ILE A 52 -3.30 2.57 -0.53
C ILE A 52 -2.90 4.00 -0.92
N LEU A 53 -2.89 4.33 -2.22
CA LEU A 53 -2.79 5.69 -2.74
C LEU A 53 -3.79 5.88 -3.89
N LEU A 54 -4.80 6.73 -3.66
CA LEU A 54 -5.81 7.10 -4.66
C LEU A 54 -5.21 7.98 -5.75
N ALA A 55 -5.85 8.01 -6.92
CA ALA A 55 -5.33 8.71 -8.09
C ALA A 55 -5.03 10.20 -7.87
N ALA A 56 -5.86 10.90 -7.11
CA ALA A 56 -5.64 12.32 -6.78
C ALA A 56 -4.33 12.59 -6.00
N LYS A 57 -3.73 11.57 -5.40
CA LYS A 57 -2.48 11.65 -4.63
C LYS A 57 -1.33 10.87 -5.28
N PHE A 58 -1.58 10.19 -6.41
CA PHE A 58 -0.61 9.34 -7.07
C PHE A 58 0.23 10.15 -8.04
N VAL A 59 1.40 10.60 -7.57
CA VAL A 59 2.35 11.41 -8.34
C VAL A 59 3.70 10.69 -8.47
N PRO A 60 4.50 10.96 -9.51
CA PRO A 60 5.86 10.41 -9.62
C PRO A 60 6.73 10.78 -8.42
N GLY A 61 7.48 9.81 -7.90
CA GLY A 61 8.35 9.95 -6.73
C GLY A 61 8.94 8.62 -6.29
N THR A 62 9.58 8.61 -5.13
CA THR A 62 10.10 7.42 -4.44
C THR A 62 9.46 7.34 -3.06
#